data_AF-A0AA39VCK3-F1
#
_entry.id   AF-A0AA39VCK3-F1
#
_cell.length_a   1.000
_cell.length_b   1.000
_cell.length_c   1.000
_cell.angle_alpha   90.00
_cell.angle_beta   90.00
_cell.angle_gamma   90.00
#
_symmetry.space_group_name_H-M   'P 1'
#
loop_
_entity.id
_entity.type
_entity.pdbx_description
1 polymer ?
#
loop_
_entity_poly.entity_id
_entity_poly.type
_entity_poly.pdbx_seq_one_letter_code
_entity_poly.pdbx_strand_id
1 'polypeptide(L)'
;MSVIAFLLLLQFLLATVSAQPPDLTVALDGTGDYRSITEAVGAIPNNSPSFFRIYIKAGVYNENVVIPAEKGNVILSGVGMDKTKIVSTRSQNITGHGIGESAALDINSDFVLAKDISIVNNAGPEGEQAVALRTAGNFIACLRCSIEGYQDTLYADQGTNHFFFNCEIYGTIDFIFGAASVVIQNSSILASSVAKVAA
;
A
#
# COMPACT_ATOMS: atom_id res chain seq x y z
N MET A 1 14.25 22.67 -18.86
CA MET A 1 14.72 22.02 -17.61
C MET A 1 15.36 20.69 -18.00
N SER A 2 16.63 20.45 -17.67
CA SER A 2 17.25 19.12 -17.89
C SER A 2 16.54 18.06 -17.05
N VAL A 3 16.43 16.82 -17.54
CA VAL A 3 15.87 15.68 -16.80
C VAL A 3 16.53 15.55 -15.42
N ILE A 4 17.83 15.84 -15.32
CA ILE A 4 18.59 15.84 -14.06
C ILE A 4 18.06 16.91 -13.10
N ALA A 5 17.77 18.12 -13.59
CA ALA A 5 17.24 19.21 -12.76
C ALA A 5 15.81 18.92 -12.27
N PHE A 6 14.99 18.24 -13.10
CA PHE A 6 13.66 17.80 -12.70
C PHE A 6 13.72 16.68 -11.65
N LEU A 7 14.61 15.70 -11.82
CA LEU A 7 14.81 14.63 -10.84
C LEU A 7 15.36 15.16 -9.51
N LEU A 8 16.29 16.10 -9.54
CA LEU A 8 16.81 16.74 -8.33
C LEU A 8 15.74 17.57 -7.60
N LEU A 9 14.91 18.31 -8.36
CA LEU A 9 13.80 19.06 -7.80
C LEU A 9 12.73 18.14 -7.19
N LEU A 10 12.43 17.02 -7.87
CA LEU A 10 11.51 16.01 -7.38
C LEU A 10 12.04 15.33 -6.11
N GLN A 11 13.34 14.98 -6.08
CA GLN A 11 13.99 14.43 -4.88
C GLN A 11 13.97 15.41 -3.70
N PHE A 12 14.21 16.70 -3.96
CA PHE A 12 14.17 17.73 -2.93
C PHE A 12 12.75 17.95 -2.40
N LEU A 13 11.74 17.99 -3.28
CA LEU A 13 10.33 18.09 -2.89
C LEU A 13 9.85 16.86 -2.11
N LEU A 14 10.28 15.66 -2.50
CA LEU A 14 10.00 14.42 -1.76
C LEU A 14 10.67 14.43 -0.38
N ALA A 15 11.86 15.01 -0.25
CA ALA A 15 12.56 15.13 1.02
C ALA A 15 11.86 16.10 1.99
N THR A 16 11.37 17.25 1.50
CA THR A 16 10.65 18.23 2.34
C THR A 16 9.28 17.73 2.78
N VAL A 17 8.54 17.02 1.91
CA VAL A 17 7.29 16.35 2.28
C VAL A 17 7.52 15.26 3.33
N SER A 18 8.66 14.56 3.26
CA SER A 18 9.04 13.51 4.22
C SER A 18 9.50 14.02 5.59
N ALA A 19 9.70 15.33 5.77
CA ALA A 19 10.28 15.90 6.99
C ALA A 19 9.25 16.42 8.01
N GLN A 20 7.95 16.40 7.68
CA GLN A 20 6.91 16.80 8.62
C GLN A 20 6.62 15.66 9.63
N PRO A 21 6.39 15.98 10.91
CA PRO A 21 6.07 14.97 11.91
C PRO A 21 4.75 14.26 11.55
N PRO A 22 4.57 13.00 11.98
CA PRO A 22 3.31 12.32 11.81
C PRO A 22 2.20 13.00 12.65
N ASP A 23 0.98 12.94 12.13
CA ASP A 23 -0.23 13.35 12.86
C ASP A 23 -0.65 12.26 13.85
N LEU A 24 -0.42 10.97 13.51
CA LEU A 24 -0.63 9.82 14.37
C LEU A 24 0.45 8.75 14.18
N THR A 25 0.75 8.02 15.25
CA THR A 25 1.65 6.87 15.25
C THR A 25 0.90 5.57 15.60
N VAL A 26 1.13 4.53 14.81
CA VAL A 26 0.66 3.16 15.08
C VAL A 26 1.83 2.32 15.58
N ALA A 27 1.64 1.60 16.68
CA ALA A 27 2.65 0.69 17.21
C ALA A 27 2.04 -0.47 18.01
N LEU A 28 2.34 -1.71 17.62
CA LEU A 28 1.85 -2.92 18.28
C LEU A 28 2.23 -3.00 19.77
N ASP A 29 3.40 -2.47 20.14
CA ASP A 29 3.90 -2.46 21.52
C ASP A 29 3.18 -1.44 22.43
N GLY A 30 2.27 -0.63 21.88
CA GLY A 30 1.54 0.40 22.61
C GLY A 30 2.31 1.70 22.83
N THR A 31 3.46 1.89 22.16
CA THR A 31 4.23 3.14 22.22
C THR A 31 3.80 4.19 21.17
N GLY A 32 2.65 3.97 20.53
CA GLY A 32 2.00 4.88 19.60
C GLY A 32 0.59 5.23 20.08
N ASP A 33 -0.12 6.05 19.29
CA ASP A 33 -1.49 6.49 19.56
C ASP A 33 -2.50 5.35 19.38
N TYR A 34 -2.23 4.46 18.41
CA TYR A 34 -3.06 3.29 18.11
C TYR A 34 -2.21 2.02 18.02
N ARG A 35 -2.86 0.86 18.23
CA ARG A 35 -2.26 -0.46 17.97
C ARG A 35 -2.71 -1.06 16.63
N SER A 36 -3.79 -0.55 16.07
CA SER A 36 -4.35 -0.96 14.77
C SER A 36 -4.19 0.14 13.72
N ILE A 37 -3.86 -0.26 12.50
CA ILE A 37 -3.82 0.65 11.34
C ILE A 37 -5.25 1.07 10.98
N THR A 38 -6.20 0.14 11.04
CA THR A 38 -7.62 0.40 10.78
C THR A 38 -8.19 1.48 11.71
N GLU A 39 -7.89 1.40 13.00
CA GLU A 39 -8.30 2.44 13.97
C GLU A 39 -7.69 3.81 13.65
N ALA A 40 -6.40 3.85 13.29
CA ALA A 40 -5.74 5.10 12.92
C ALA A 40 -6.32 5.71 11.64
N VAL A 41 -6.68 4.90 10.64
CA VAL A 41 -7.40 5.37 9.45
C VAL A 41 -8.78 5.92 9.81
N GLY A 42 -9.46 5.29 10.78
CA GLY A 42 -10.74 5.76 11.32
C GLY A 42 -10.67 7.18 11.88
N ALA A 43 -9.54 7.54 12.48
CA ALA A 43 -9.29 8.85 13.09
C ALA A 43 -8.99 9.98 12.09
N ILE A 44 -8.76 9.67 10.81
CA ILE A 44 -8.53 10.69 9.77
C ILE A 44 -9.80 11.53 9.59
N PRO A 45 -9.75 12.87 9.66
CA PRO A 45 -10.90 13.73 9.37
C PRO A 45 -11.35 13.58 7.91
N ASN A 46 -12.66 13.43 7.70
CA ASN A 46 -13.20 13.31 6.35
C ASN A 46 -13.11 14.66 5.59
N ASN A 47 -12.85 14.58 4.29
CA ASN A 47 -12.80 15.70 3.34
C ASN A 47 -11.81 16.81 3.76
N SER A 48 -10.73 16.43 4.45
CA SER A 48 -9.69 17.37 4.86
C SER A 48 -8.93 17.89 3.62
N PRO A 49 -8.71 19.21 3.49
CA PRO A 49 -7.86 19.75 2.43
C PRO A 49 -6.36 19.57 2.71
N SER A 50 -6.00 19.09 3.90
CA SER A 50 -4.61 18.91 4.33
C SER A 50 -4.25 17.43 4.39
N PHE A 51 -2.99 17.11 4.06
CA PHE A 51 -2.46 15.77 4.22
C PHE A 51 -2.48 15.32 5.67
N PHE A 52 -2.95 14.09 5.90
CA PHE A 52 -2.91 13.42 7.20
C PHE A 52 -1.88 12.29 7.18
N ARG A 53 -0.89 12.35 8.08
CA ARG A 53 0.29 11.47 8.12
C ARG A 53 0.17 10.45 9.24
N ILE A 54 0.04 9.18 8.87
CA ILE A 54 0.10 8.06 9.79
C ILE A 54 1.48 7.40 9.66
N TYR A 55 2.23 7.40 10.76
CA TYR A 55 3.49 6.67 10.86
C TYR A 55 3.27 5.31 11.53
N ILE A 56 3.75 4.24 10.92
CA ILE A 56 3.52 2.87 11.35
C ILE A 56 4.88 2.29 11.77
N LYS A 57 5.03 1.96 13.06
CA LYS A 57 6.25 1.34 13.58
C LYS A 57 6.39 -0.10 13.07
N ALA A 58 7.61 -0.61 13.18
CA ALA A 58 7.95 -1.97 12.79
C ALA A 58 7.01 -3.00 13.45
N GLY A 59 6.58 -3.99 12.68
CA GLY A 59 5.60 -4.98 13.11
C GLY A 59 4.91 -5.65 11.94
N VAL A 60 4.24 -6.76 12.25
CA VAL A 60 3.35 -7.48 11.34
C VAL A 60 1.92 -7.23 11.80
N TYR A 61 1.20 -6.41 11.04
CA TYR A 61 -0.18 -6.00 11.29
C TYR A 61 -1.11 -6.91 10.49
N ASN A 62 -1.71 -7.88 11.17
CA ASN A 62 -2.65 -8.82 10.56
C ASN A 62 -4.04 -8.17 10.48
N GLU A 63 -4.24 -7.33 9.47
CA GLU A 63 -5.42 -6.49 9.29
C GLU A 63 -5.81 -6.41 7.80
N ASN A 64 -7.11 -6.23 7.54
CA ASN A 64 -7.63 -5.81 6.23
C ASN A 64 -7.98 -4.33 6.32
N VAL A 65 -7.07 -3.48 5.86
CA VAL A 65 -7.17 -2.02 6.00
C VAL A 65 -7.89 -1.46 4.79
N VAL A 66 -8.94 -0.66 5.02
CA VAL A 66 -9.63 0.11 3.99
C VAL A 66 -9.35 1.59 4.23
N ILE A 67 -8.95 2.34 3.20
CA ILE A 67 -8.95 3.80 3.19
C ILE A 67 -10.19 4.26 2.42
N PRO A 68 -11.26 4.70 3.12
CA PRO A 68 -12.50 5.12 2.49
C PRO A 68 -12.31 6.34 1.59
N ALA A 69 -13.17 6.48 0.58
CA ALA A 69 -13.08 7.54 -0.42
C ALA A 69 -13.05 8.94 0.19
N GLU A 70 -13.84 9.16 1.24
CA GLU A 70 -14.01 10.44 1.91
C GLU A 70 -12.81 10.88 2.77
N LYS A 71 -11.77 10.05 2.95
CA LYS A 71 -10.60 10.46 3.74
C LYS A 71 -9.78 11.52 3.03
N GLY A 72 -9.31 11.22 1.81
CA GLY A 72 -8.49 12.08 0.96
C GLY A 72 -7.13 12.43 1.58
N ASN A 73 -6.14 12.76 0.76
CA ASN A 73 -4.86 13.34 1.21
C ASN A 73 -4.20 12.51 2.34
N VAL A 74 -4.00 11.21 2.15
CA VAL A 74 -3.47 10.32 3.19
C VAL A 74 -2.02 9.97 2.91
N ILE A 75 -1.17 10.03 3.94
CA ILE A 75 0.20 9.50 3.89
C ILE A 75 0.31 8.37 4.90
N LEU A 76 0.50 7.14 4.44
CA LEU A 76 0.87 5.98 5.23
C LEU A 76 2.38 5.75 5.08
N SER A 77 3.15 5.88 6.16
CA SER A 77 4.60 5.68 6.14
C SER A 77 5.04 4.66 7.19
N GLY A 78 5.76 3.62 6.75
CA GLY A 78 6.36 2.63 7.64
C GLY A 78 7.82 2.94 7.98
N VAL A 79 8.45 2.04 8.73
CA VAL A 79 9.89 2.10 9.03
C VAL A 79 10.76 1.62 7.87
N GLY A 80 10.18 0.83 6.97
CA GLY A 80 10.88 0.09 5.90
C GLY A 80 10.06 -1.12 5.49
N MET A 81 10.10 -1.47 4.20
CA MET A 81 9.36 -2.63 3.67
C MET A 81 9.76 -3.96 4.33
N ASP A 82 11.00 -4.06 4.84
CA ASP A 82 11.49 -5.24 5.59
C ASP A 82 10.96 -5.30 7.04
N LYS A 83 10.41 -4.20 7.56
CA LYS A 83 10.10 -4.02 8.99
C LYS A 83 8.62 -3.82 9.28
N THR A 84 7.88 -3.23 8.35
CA THR A 84 6.46 -2.85 8.55
C THR A 84 5.62 -3.58 7.52
N LYS A 85 4.78 -4.52 7.95
CA LYS A 85 3.98 -5.37 7.07
C LYS A 85 2.49 -5.27 7.41
N ILE A 86 1.64 -5.03 6.42
CA ILE A 86 0.19 -5.24 6.49
C ILE A 86 -0.10 -6.60 5.86
N VAL A 87 -0.72 -7.51 6.59
CA VAL A 87 -0.90 -8.90 6.16
C VAL A 87 -2.36 -9.33 6.23
N SER A 88 -2.85 -9.88 5.13
CA SER A 88 -4.15 -10.54 5.00
C SER A 88 -3.96 -12.02 4.65
N THR A 89 -4.99 -12.83 4.88
CA THR A 89 -5.13 -14.19 4.33
C THR A 89 -6.48 -14.37 3.63
N ARG A 90 -7.20 -13.28 3.35
CA ARG A 90 -8.49 -13.34 2.64
C ARG A 90 -8.28 -13.71 1.17
N SER A 91 -9.18 -14.52 0.66
CA SER A 91 -9.16 -15.07 -0.69
C SER A 91 -10.52 -15.62 -1.10
N GLN A 92 -10.72 -15.78 -2.41
CA GLN A 92 -11.95 -16.32 -2.97
C GLN A 92 -12.16 -17.78 -2.54
N ASN A 93 -11.15 -18.64 -2.75
CA ASN A 93 -11.36 -20.08 -2.59
C ASN A 93 -11.38 -20.55 -1.13
N ILE A 94 -10.52 -19.99 -0.26
CA ILE A 94 -10.42 -20.44 1.15
C ILE A 94 -11.39 -19.69 2.06
N THR A 95 -11.55 -18.38 1.86
CA THR A 95 -12.33 -17.54 2.79
C THR A 95 -13.63 -16.99 2.22
N GLY A 96 -13.93 -17.23 0.94
CA GLY A 96 -15.13 -16.75 0.27
C GLY A 96 -15.17 -15.25 -0.04
N HIS A 97 -14.07 -14.52 0.14
CA HIS A 97 -14.00 -13.09 -0.14
C HIS A 97 -13.66 -12.86 -1.60
N GLY A 98 -14.48 -12.08 -2.32
CA GLY A 98 -14.22 -11.77 -3.71
C GLY A 98 -12.96 -10.92 -3.92
N ILE A 99 -12.62 -10.66 -5.19
CA ILE A 99 -11.47 -9.83 -5.58
C ILE A 99 -11.47 -8.48 -4.85
N GLY A 100 -12.61 -7.79 -4.77
CA GLY A 100 -12.72 -6.49 -4.09
C GLY A 100 -12.63 -6.53 -2.55
N GLU A 101 -12.82 -7.70 -1.93
CA GLU A 101 -12.92 -7.84 -0.46
C GLU A 101 -11.70 -8.55 0.16
N SER A 102 -10.87 -9.16 -0.69
CA SER A 102 -9.69 -9.93 -0.29
C SER A 102 -8.45 -9.07 0.02
N ALA A 103 -8.47 -7.80 -0.39
CA ALA A 103 -7.36 -6.85 -0.24
C ALA A 103 -6.84 -6.76 1.21
N ALA A 104 -5.51 -6.79 1.37
CA ALA A 104 -4.86 -6.45 2.65
C ALA A 104 -4.90 -4.94 2.89
N LEU A 105 -4.66 -4.16 1.85
CA LEU A 105 -4.87 -2.71 1.82
C LEU A 105 -5.76 -2.35 0.62
N ASP A 106 -6.92 -1.77 0.90
CA ASP A 106 -7.87 -1.28 -0.10
C ASP A 106 -7.95 0.25 -0.08
N ILE A 107 -7.45 0.90 -1.14
CA ILE A 107 -7.37 2.36 -1.25
C ILE A 107 -8.47 2.86 -2.18
N ASN A 108 -9.58 3.32 -1.61
CA ASN A 108 -10.69 3.92 -2.36
C ASN A 108 -10.59 5.44 -2.47
N SER A 109 -9.52 6.04 -1.95
CA SER A 109 -9.39 7.49 -1.77
C SER A 109 -8.37 8.14 -2.72
N ASP A 110 -8.58 9.42 -2.98
CA ASP A 110 -7.71 10.24 -3.82
C ASP A 110 -6.52 10.80 -3.02
N PHE A 111 -5.39 11.04 -3.69
CA PHE A 111 -4.18 11.62 -3.13
C PHE A 111 -3.63 10.82 -1.94
N VAL A 112 -3.39 9.52 -2.17
CA VAL A 112 -2.83 8.61 -1.15
C VAL A 112 -1.40 8.26 -1.48
N LEU A 113 -0.51 8.39 -0.49
CA LEU A 113 0.87 7.93 -0.54
C LEU A 113 1.07 6.81 0.47
N ALA A 114 1.42 5.61 0.00
CA ALA A 114 2.00 4.54 0.83
C ALA A 114 3.51 4.52 0.64
N LYS A 115 4.28 4.41 1.72
CA LYS A 115 5.74 4.47 1.67
C LYS A 115 6.40 3.60 2.72
N ASP A 116 7.48 2.92 2.35
CA ASP A 116 8.31 2.14 3.29
C ASP A 116 7.52 1.05 4.05
N ILE A 117 6.58 0.36 3.37
CA ILE A 117 5.69 -0.68 3.93
C ILE A 117 5.60 -1.87 2.96
N SER A 118 5.52 -3.10 3.49
CA SER A 118 5.07 -4.27 2.73
C SER A 118 3.57 -4.49 2.90
N ILE A 119 2.87 -4.75 1.81
CA ILE A 119 1.44 -5.10 1.77
C ILE A 119 1.35 -6.52 1.22
N VAL A 120 0.83 -7.43 2.02
CA VAL A 120 0.96 -8.88 1.79
C VAL A 120 -0.40 -9.54 1.86
N ASN A 121 -0.72 -10.36 0.86
CA ASN A 121 -1.76 -11.38 1.00
C ASN A 121 -1.13 -12.76 1.00
N ASN A 122 -1.17 -13.41 2.17
CA ASN A 122 -0.56 -14.71 2.42
C ASN A 122 -1.58 -15.86 2.37
N ALA A 123 -2.63 -15.74 1.55
CA ALA A 123 -3.59 -16.83 1.35
C ALA A 123 -2.98 -18.09 0.70
N GLY A 124 -1.85 -17.96 0.01
CA GLY A 124 -1.21 -19.06 -0.71
C GLY A 124 -1.81 -19.29 -2.10
N PRO A 125 -1.20 -20.16 -2.92
CA PRO A 125 -1.70 -20.47 -4.26
C PRO A 125 -3.06 -21.18 -4.23
N GLU A 126 -3.35 -21.95 -3.19
CA GLU A 126 -4.65 -22.60 -2.97
C GLU A 126 -5.78 -21.60 -2.64
N GLY A 127 -5.42 -20.36 -2.29
CA GLY A 127 -6.37 -19.28 -2.09
C GLY A 127 -7.03 -18.80 -3.38
N GLU A 128 -6.44 -19.12 -4.55
CA GLU A 128 -6.78 -18.52 -5.84
C GLU A 128 -6.72 -16.98 -5.74
N GLN A 129 -7.75 -16.24 -6.16
CA GLN A 129 -7.74 -14.77 -6.15
C GLN A 129 -7.61 -14.25 -4.72
N ALA A 130 -6.52 -13.51 -4.46
CA ALA A 130 -6.19 -12.99 -3.15
C ALA A 130 -5.40 -11.69 -3.28
N VAL A 131 -6.10 -10.56 -3.23
CA VAL A 131 -5.51 -9.24 -3.46
C VAL A 131 -4.66 -8.81 -2.27
N ALA A 132 -3.44 -8.34 -2.51
CA ALA A 132 -2.63 -7.67 -1.50
C ALA A 132 -2.98 -6.18 -1.44
N LEU A 133 -2.88 -5.49 -2.58
CA LEU A 133 -3.18 -4.07 -2.69
C LEU A 133 -4.24 -3.83 -3.77
N ARG A 134 -5.33 -3.14 -3.41
CA ARG A 134 -6.28 -2.58 -4.37
C ARG A 134 -6.18 -1.06 -4.39
N THR A 135 -6.16 -0.46 -5.58
CA THR A 135 -6.16 1.00 -5.78
C THR A 135 -7.31 1.44 -6.68
N ALA A 136 -8.19 2.30 -6.16
CA ALA A 136 -9.44 2.69 -6.83
C ALA A 136 -9.73 4.21 -6.82
N GLY A 137 -8.85 5.03 -6.24
CA GLY A 137 -8.88 6.50 -6.32
C GLY A 137 -7.93 7.07 -7.38
N ASN A 138 -7.75 8.39 -7.41
CA ASN A 138 -6.80 9.10 -8.27
C ASN A 138 -5.54 9.55 -7.51
N PHE A 139 -4.43 9.71 -8.23
CA PHE A 139 -3.16 10.21 -7.66
C PHE A 139 -2.67 9.37 -6.47
N ILE A 140 -2.66 8.05 -6.64
CA ILE A 140 -2.16 7.10 -5.65
C ILE A 140 -0.69 6.78 -5.94
N ALA A 141 0.17 6.89 -4.94
CA ALA A 141 1.58 6.56 -5.07
C ALA A 141 2.04 5.53 -4.04
N CYS A 142 2.89 4.60 -4.48
CA CYS A 142 3.63 3.69 -3.62
C CYS A 142 5.13 3.93 -3.81
N LEU A 143 5.84 4.27 -2.72
CA LEU A 143 7.27 4.56 -2.75
C LEU A 143 8.03 3.60 -1.83
N ARG A 144 8.93 2.78 -2.38
CA ARG A 144 9.68 1.77 -1.58
C ARG A 144 8.74 0.86 -0.80
N CYS A 145 7.74 0.33 -1.49
CA CYS A 145 6.84 -0.67 -0.94
C CYS A 145 7.13 -2.05 -1.52
N SER A 146 6.82 -3.10 -0.77
CA SER A 146 6.67 -4.45 -1.33
C SER A 146 5.19 -4.77 -1.43
N ILE A 147 4.76 -5.32 -2.56
CA ILE A 147 3.38 -5.78 -2.78
C ILE A 147 3.47 -7.27 -3.11
N GLU A 148 3.02 -8.10 -2.18
CA GLU A 148 3.36 -9.53 -2.15
C GLU A 148 2.09 -10.39 -2.12
N GLY A 149 1.98 -11.33 -3.05
CA GLY A 149 0.90 -12.29 -3.11
C GLY A 149 1.17 -13.42 -4.09
N TYR A 150 0.10 -14.08 -4.53
CA TYR A 150 0.12 -15.12 -5.56
C TYR A 150 -0.73 -14.65 -6.74
N GLN A 151 -1.95 -15.16 -6.87
CA GLN A 151 -2.89 -14.73 -7.89
C GLN A 151 -3.56 -13.41 -7.49
N ASP A 152 -3.69 -12.49 -8.46
CA ASP A 152 -4.37 -11.19 -8.30
C ASP A 152 -3.73 -10.25 -7.26
N THR A 153 -2.40 -10.25 -7.14
CA THR A 153 -1.68 -9.52 -6.08
C THR A 153 -1.94 -8.01 -6.04
N LEU A 154 -1.72 -7.29 -7.14
CA LEU A 154 -1.96 -5.85 -7.27
C LEU A 154 -3.15 -5.61 -8.18
N TYR A 155 -4.28 -5.23 -7.57
CA TYR A 155 -5.47 -4.81 -8.28
C TYR A 155 -5.49 -3.29 -8.46
N ALA A 156 -4.91 -2.81 -9.56
CA ALA A 156 -4.99 -1.42 -9.98
C ALA A 156 -6.36 -1.16 -10.64
N ASP A 157 -7.41 -1.19 -9.82
CA ASP A 157 -8.80 -1.32 -10.24
C ASP A 157 -9.24 -0.21 -11.20
N GLN A 158 -9.18 1.04 -10.75
CA GLN A 158 -9.66 2.19 -11.52
C GLN A 158 -8.94 3.48 -11.11
N GLY A 159 -9.25 4.56 -11.82
CA GLY A 159 -8.68 5.88 -11.59
C GLY A 159 -7.44 6.16 -12.44
N THR A 160 -6.86 7.34 -12.23
CA THR A 160 -5.73 7.82 -13.03
C THR A 160 -4.57 8.26 -12.14
N ASN A 161 -3.36 8.29 -12.73
CA ASN A 161 -2.14 8.74 -12.07
C ASN A 161 -1.71 7.87 -10.89
N HIS A 162 -1.74 6.55 -11.06
CA HIS A 162 -1.13 5.62 -10.10
C HIS A 162 0.37 5.50 -10.37
N PHE A 163 1.20 5.65 -9.36
CA PHE A 163 2.66 5.65 -9.51
C PHE A 163 3.36 4.76 -8.49
N PHE A 164 4.08 3.75 -8.97
CA PHE A 164 4.87 2.84 -8.15
C PHE A 164 6.36 3.10 -8.44
N PHE A 165 7.12 3.49 -7.42
CA PHE A 165 8.54 3.83 -7.56
C PHE A 165 9.40 3.13 -6.50
N ASN A 166 10.49 2.51 -6.95
CA ASN A 166 11.35 1.68 -6.09
C ASN A 166 10.60 0.58 -5.34
N CYS A 167 9.55 0.03 -5.95
CA CYS A 167 8.76 -1.03 -5.34
C CYS A 167 9.25 -2.43 -5.74
N GLU A 168 8.85 -3.42 -4.97
CA GLU A 168 8.94 -4.83 -5.34
C GLU A 168 7.52 -5.39 -5.47
N ILE A 169 7.19 -6.05 -6.57
CA ILE A 169 5.87 -6.63 -6.81
C ILE A 169 6.03 -8.10 -7.15
N TYR A 170 5.43 -8.97 -6.35
CA TYR A 170 5.54 -10.43 -6.47
C TYR A 170 4.21 -11.08 -6.75
N GLY A 171 4.17 -12.09 -7.62
CA GLY A 171 3.00 -12.94 -7.75
C GLY A 171 3.11 -14.01 -8.84
N THR A 172 1.99 -14.66 -9.15
CA THR A 172 1.92 -15.79 -10.10
C THR A 172 1.04 -15.48 -11.31
N ILE A 173 -0.28 -15.48 -11.12
CA ILE A 173 -1.30 -15.34 -12.16
C ILE A 173 -1.92 -13.95 -12.02
N ASP A 174 -1.99 -13.19 -13.13
CA ASP A 174 -2.62 -11.87 -13.21
C ASP A 174 -2.25 -10.92 -12.06
N PHE A 175 -1.02 -11.04 -11.56
CA PHE A 175 -0.62 -10.43 -10.29
C PHE A 175 -0.45 -8.91 -10.34
N ILE A 176 -0.57 -8.32 -11.53
CA ILE A 176 -0.79 -6.89 -11.75
C ILE A 176 -1.91 -6.78 -12.78
N PHE A 177 -3.08 -6.28 -12.37
CA PHE A 177 -4.27 -6.23 -13.23
C PHE A 177 -5.19 -5.06 -12.85
N GLY A 178 -6.21 -4.81 -13.69
CA GLY A 178 -7.20 -3.75 -13.50
C GLY A 178 -7.23 -2.73 -14.65
N ALA A 179 -7.98 -1.64 -14.47
CA ALA A 179 -8.25 -0.65 -15.50
C ALA A 179 -7.66 0.76 -15.20
N ALA A 180 -6.89 0.91 -14.12
CA ALA A 180 -6.27 2.19 -13.79
C ALA A 180 -5.14 2.58 -14.76
N SER A 181 -4.87 3.88 -14.86
CA SER A 181 -3.65 4.37 -15.51
C SER A 181 -2.47 4.32 -14.54
N VAL A 182 -1.55 3.36 -14.75
CA VAL A 182 -0.43 3.07 -13.84
C VAL A 182 0.92 3.27 -14.53
N VAL A 183 1.87 3.89 -13.81
CA VAL A 183 3.29 3.87 -14.16
C VAL A 183 4.07 3.18 -13.04
N ILE A 184 4.84 2.15 -13.41
CA ILE A 184 5.74 1.43 -12.51
C ILE A 184 7.17 1.72 -12.96
N GLN A 185 7.95 2.42 -12.13
CA GLN A 185 9.28 2.91 -12.49
C GLN A 185 10.31 2.48 -11.44
N ASN A 186 11.51 2.14 -11.91
CA ASN A 186 12.65 1.73 -11.06
C ASN A 186 12.27 0.66 -10.02
N SER A 187 11.39 -0.25 -10.39
CA SER A 187 10.78 -1.25 -9.51
C SER A 187 11.06 -2.65 -10.06
N SER A 188 11.04 -3.65 -9.18
CA SER A 188 11.19 -5.05 -9.53
C SER A 188 9.83 -5.71 -9.64
N ILE A 189 9.55 -6.33 -10.78
CA ILE A 189 8.34 -7.13 -11.03
C ILE A 189 8.80 -8.58 -11.15
N LEU A 190 8.39 -9.42 -10.20
CA LEU A 190 8.96 -10.73 -9.96
C LEU A 190 7.86 -11.79 -10.00
N ALA A 191 7.78 -12.52 -11.12
CA ALA A 191 6.96 -13.71 -11.21
C ALA A 191 7.60 -14.83 -10.38
N SER A 192 6.89 -15.36 -9.39
CA SER A 192 7.42 -16.36 -8.47
C SER A 192 6.34 -17.35 -8.04
N SER A 193 6.62 -18.65 -8.12
CA SER A 193 5.77 -19.70 -7.56
C SER A 193 5.82 -19.79 -6.03
N VAL A 194 6.71 -19.00 -5.40
CA VAL A 194 6.91 -18.94 -3.95
C VAL A 194 6.74 -17.48 -3.53
N ALA A 195 5.76 -17.16 -2.67
CA ALA A 195 5.74 -15.84 -2.07
C ALA A 195 6.97 -15.66 -1.17
N LYS A 196 7.51 -14.44 -1.12
CA LYS A 196 8.65 -14.08 -0.25
C LYS A 196 8.36 -14.33 1.24
N VAL A 197 7.10 -14.59 1.60
CA VAL A 197 6.58 -14.80 2.96
C VAL A 197 7.09 -16.07 3.66
N ALA A 198 7.89 -16.90 3.00
CA ALA A 198 8.66 -17.96 3.66
C ALA A 198 10.04 -17.44 4.17
N ALA A 199 10.06 -16.36 4.96
CA ALA A 199 11.21 -15.94 5.78
C ALA A 199 10.77 -15.01 6.92
#